data_AF-A0AA37RU08-F1
#
_entry.id   AF-A0AA37RU08-F1
#
_cell.length_a   1.000
_cell.length_b   1.000
_cell.length_c   1.000
_cell.angle_alpha   90.00
_cell.angle_beta   90.00
_cell.angle_gamma   90.00
#
_symmetry.space_group_name_H-M   'P 1'
#
loop_
_entity.id
_entity.type
_entity.pdbx_description
1 polymer ?
#
loop_
_entity_poly.entity_id
_entity_poly.type
_entity_poly.pdbx_seq_one_letter_code
_entity_poly.pdbx_strand_id
1 'polypeptide(L)'
;MQGGATGQTVAMMVIMNAFVSVYVDWAATEHDVRAAIATLPKPVGVSLVAVAATSDTFGCRTAVDLIGSFDEARQGRHIARHYATQLSAALGLPAFALSDLILADNSEW
;
A
#
# COMPACT_ATOMS: atom_id res chain seq x y z
N MET A 1 -2.90 6.71 45.70
CA MET A 1 -3.36 5.62 44.83
C MET A 1 -4.21 6.25 43.74
N GLN A 2 -3.85 5.94 42.48
CA GLN A 2 -4.53 6.10 41.19
C GLN A 2 -5.71 7.10 41.10
N GLY A 3 -5.72 8.09 40.21
CA GLY A 3 -5.25 8.07 38.82
C GLY A 3 -6.46 8.37 37.94
N GLY A 4 -6.66 9.65 37.61
CA GLY A 4 -7.83 10.14 36.88
C GLY A 4 -7.83 9.69 35.42
N ALA A 5 -8.84 8.92 35.03
CA ALA A 5 -9.11 8.54 33.65
C ALA A 5 -9.70 9.74 32.88
N THR A 6 -8.84 10.57 32.31
CA THR A 6 -9.19 11.53 31.25
C THR A 6 -8.34 11.18 30.04
N GLY A 7 -8.94 10.50 29.05
CA GLY A 7 -8.20 10.19 27.81
C GLY A 7 -8.66 8.99 27.00
N GLN A 8 -9.86 8.43 27.19
CA GLN A 8 -10.34 7.30 26.38
C GLN A 8 -11.77 7.51 25.87
N THR A 9 -11.97 8.51 25.00
CA THR A 9 -13.17 8.54 24.13
C THR A 9 -12.87 9.20 22.78
N VAL A 10 -11.68 8.98 22.23
CA VAL A 10 -11.36 9.32 20.82
C VAL A 10 -10.71 8.13 20.09
N ALA A 11 -10.87 6.91 20.62
CA ALA A 11 -10.20 5.71 20.10
C ALA A 11 -11.15 4.70 19.43
N MET A 12 -12.45 5.00 19.29
CA MET A 12 -13.44 4.07 18.71
C MET A 12 -14.26 4.71 17.59
N MET A 13 -13.61 5.54 16.77
CA MET A 13 -14.07 5.85 15.42
C MET A 13 -12.88 5.81 14.46
N VAL A 14 -11.99 4.83 14.64
CA VAL A 14 -11.08 4.41 13.57
C VAL A 14 -11.99 3.77 12.53
N ILE A 15 -12.39 4.55 11.53
CA ILE A 15 -12.92 4.01 10.28
C ILE A 15 -11.83 3.02 9.84
N MET A 16 -12.12 1.73 9.92
CA MET A 16 -11.24 0.66 9.46
C MET A 16 -11.24 0.76 7.93
N ASN A 17 -10.50 1.75 7.42
CA ASN A 17 -10.37 1.99 6.01
C ASN A 17 -9.72 0.74 5.42
N ALA A 18 -10.29 0.24 4.33
CA ALA A 18 -9.70 -0.84 3.56
C ALA A 18 -8.30 -0.43 3.13
N PHE A 19 -7.36 -1.37 3.20
CA PHE A 19 -5.97 -1.11 2.85
C PHE A 19 -5.43 -2.21 1.93
N VAL A 20 -4.69 -1.80 0.90
CA VAL A 20 -3.89 -2.73 0.10
C VAL A 20 -2.55 -2.11 -0.22
N SER A 21 -1.52 -2.94 -0.30
CA SER A 21 -0.14 -2.50 -0.51
C SER A 21 0.40 -2.95 -1.87
N VAL A 22 1.12 -2.03 -2.51
CA VAL A 22 1.92 -2.26 -3.71
C VAL A 22 3.39 -2.13 -3.35
N TYR A 23 4.20 -3.12 -3.71
CA TYR A 23 5.62 -3.17 -3.40
C TYR A 23 6.42 -2.82 -4.64
N VAL A 24 7.44 -2.00 -4.47
CA VAL A 24 8.30 -1.51 -5.55
C VAL A 24 9.68 -2.14 -5.42
N ASP A 25 10.25 -2.52 -6.57
CA ASP A 25 11.61 -3.05 -6.67
C ASP A 25 12.65 -2.19 -5.93
N TRP A 26 13.64 -2.85 -5.35
CA TRP A 26 14.71 -2.24 -4.54
C TRP A 26 15.56 -1.19 -5.26
N ALA A 27 15.55 -1.16 -6.61
CA ALA A 27 16.25 -0.14 -7.38
C ALA A 27 15.57 1.24 -7.29
N ALA A 28 14.29 1.32 -6.92
CA ALA A 28 13.58 2.58 -6.75
C ALA A 28 13.87 3.22 -5.39
N THR A 29 14.16 4.51 -5.36
CA THR A 29 14.23 5.25 -4.09
C THR A 29 12.84 5.71 -3.65
N GLU A 30 12.66 5.98 -2.35
CA GLU A 30 11.41 6.55 -1.85
C GLU A 30 11.04 7.86 -2.57
N HIS A 31 12.04 8.67 -2.93
CA HIS A 31 11.85 9.92 -3.64
C HIS A 31 11.27 9.69 -5.05
N ASP A 32 11.83 8.73 -5.80
CA ASP A 32 11.33 8.38 -7.13
C ASP A 32 9.90 7.86 -7.07
N VAL A 33 9.61 7.01 -6.06
CA VAL A 33 8.26 6.49 -5.83
C VAL A 33 7.26 7.62 -5.53
N ARG A 34 7.62 8.58 -4.66
CA ARG A 34 6.78 9.74 -4.38
C ARG A 34 6.55 10.61 -5.61
N ALA A 35 7.60 10.85 -6.41
CA ALA A 35 7.51 11.61 -7.64
C ALA A 35 6.59 10.92 -8.66
N ALA A 36 6.70 9.61 -8.83
CA ALA A 36 5.84 8.83 -9.72
C ALA A 36 4.37 8.88 -9.27
N ILE A 37 4.10 8.64 -7.98
CA ILE A 37 2.74 8.69 -7.41
C ILE A 37 2.07 10.05 -7.67
N ALA A 38 2.82 11.15 -7.59
CA ALA A 38 2.27 12.49 -7.83
C ALA A 38 1.76 12.69 -9.27
N THR A 39 2.20 11.87 -10.23
CA THR A 39 1.76 11.90 -11.63
C THR A 39 0.62 10.95 -11.96
N LEU A 40 0.30 10.02 -11.04
CA LEU A 40 -0.67 8.97 -11.28
C LEU A 40 -2.08 9.35 -10.82
N PRO A 41 -3.12 8.89 -11.53
CA PRO A 41 -4.48 9.06 -11.07
C PRO A 41 -4.72 8.22 -9.80
N LYS A 42 -5.37 8.83 -8.82
CA LYS A 42 -5.79 8.10 -7.62
C LYS A 42 -6.92 7.11 -7.96
N PRO A 43 -6.82 5.82 -7.57
CA PRO A 43 -7.87 4.84 -7.85
C PRO A 43 -9.21 5.20 -7.19
N VAL A 44 -10.31 4.76 -7.80
CA VAL A 44 -11.67 4.93 -7.24
C VAL A 44 -11.76 4.22 -5.88
N GLY A 45 -12.34 4.92 -4.90
CA GLY A 45 -12.48 4.40 -3.53
C GLY A 45 -11.22 4.52 -2.67
N VAL A 46 -10.08 4.93 -3.24
CA VAL A 46 -8.86 5.25 -2.49
C VAL A 46 -8.91 6.71 -2.05
N SER A 47 -8.75 6.93 -0.75
CA SER A 47 -8.74 8.26 -0.14
C SER A 47 -7.32 8.79 0.01
N LEU A 48 -6.38 7.91 0.35
CA LEU A 48 -4.98 8.21 0.62
C LEU A 48 -4.06 7.20 -0.10
N VAL A 49 -2.98 7.71 -0.69
CA VAL A 49 -1.85 6.94 -1.19
C VAL A 49 -0.64 7.33 -0.34
N ALA A 50 -0.12 6.40 0.45
CA ALA A 50 1.00 6.65 1.35
C ALA A 50 2.23 5.83 0.90
N VAL A 51 3.42 6.42 1.02
CA VAL A 51 4.67 5.70 0.80
C VAL A 51 5.23 5.29 2.15
N ALA A 52 5.53 4.00 2.29
CA ALA A 52 6.08 3.39 3.48
C ALA A 52 7.39 2.68 3.16
N ALA A 53 8.41 2.91 3.98
CA ALA A 53 9.63 2.11 3.93
C ALA A 53 9.35 0.71 4.50
N THR A 54 9.82 -0.33 3.80
CA THR A 54 9.69 -1.72 4.25
C THR A 54 11.06 -2.28 4.60
N SER A 55 11.12 -3.09 5.64
CA SER A 55 12.33 -3.83 6.00
C SER A 55 12.43 -5.06 5.09
N ASP A 56 13.00 -4.87 3.90
CA ASP A 56 13.35 -5.90 2.89
C ASP A 56 12.28 -7.01 2.75
N THR A 57 11.07 -6.62 2.37
CA THR A 57 9.92 -7.54 2.26
C THR A 57 9.83 -8.02 0.82
N PHE A 58 10.02 -9.32 0.57
CA PHE A 58 10.07 -9.92 -0.77
C PHE A 58 11.07 -9.23 -1.72
N GLY A 59 12.24 -8.82 -1.19
CA GLY A 59 13.24 -8.06 -1.96
C GLY A 59 12.83 -6.64 -2.33
N CYS A 60 11.74 -6.11 -1.75
CA CYS A 60 11.27 -4.74 -1.94
C CYS A 60 11.58 -3.88 -0.70
N ARG A 61 12.00 -2.63 -0.94
CA ARG A 61 12.34 -1.66 0.12
C ARG A 61 11.29 -0.57 0.32
N THR A 62 10.37 -0.43 -0.62
CA THR A 62 9.34 0.59 -0.58
C THR A 62 7.99 -0.05 -0.89
N ALA A 63 7.02 0.23 -0.03
CA ALA A 63 5.62 -0.07 -0.25
C ALA A 63 4.84 1.23 -0.47
N VAL A 64 3.74 1.09 -1.20
CA VAL A 64 2.75 2.12 -1.43
C VAL A 64 1.41 1.59 -0.94
N ASP A 65 0.90 2.19 0.12
CA ASP A 65 -0.35 1.82 0.76
C ASP A 65 -1.49 2.63 0.17
N LEU A 66 -2.49 1.92 -0.36
CA LEU A 66 -3.73 2.46 -0.90
C LEU A 66 -4.82 2.29 0.16
N ILE A 67 -5.21 3.40 0.79
CA ILE A 67 -6.13 3.41 1.93
C ILE A 67 -7.41 4.11 1.52
N GLY A 68 -8.57 3.51 1.77
CA GLY A 68 -9.85 4.15 1.50
C GLY A 68 -11.08 3.33 1.88
N SER A 69 -12.18 3.59 1.18
CA SER A 69 -13.50 3.03 1.48
C SER A 69 -13.93 1.94 0.50
N PHE A 70 -12.99 1.37 -0.28
CA PHE A 70 -13.28 0.28 -1.19
C PHE A 70 -13.54 -1.03 -0.44
N ASP A 71 -14.23 -1.98 -1.09
CA ASP A 71 -14.40 -3.33 -0.54
C ASP A 71 -13.09 -4.11 -0.72
N GLU A 72 -12.33 -4.29 0.37
CA GLU A 72 -11.01 -4.92 0.32
C GLU A 72 -11.04 -6.33 -0.29
N ALA A 73 -12.04 -7.13 0.11
CA ALA A 73 -12.16 -8.53 -0.30
C ALA A 73 -12.49 -8.68 -1.80
N ARG A 74 -13.32 -7.78 -2.35
CA ARG A 74 -13.78 -7.84 -3.75
C ARG A 74 -12.93 -7.00 -4.68
N GLN A 75 -12.48 -5.84 -4.24
CA GLN A 75 -11.83 -4.82 -5.07
C GLN A 75 -10.34 -4.68 -4.79
N GLY A 76 -9.87 -5.01 -3.58
CA GLY A 76 -8.50 -4.76 -3.14
C GLY A 76 -7.44 -5.33 -4.08
N ARG A 77 -7.58 -6.60 -4.47
CA ARG A 77 -6.66 -7.25 -5.43
C ARG A 77 -6.64 -6.54 -6.79
N HIS A 78 -7.79 -6.11 -7.28
CA HIS A 78 -7.88 -5.44 -8.58
C HIS A 78 -7.26 -4.03 -8.52
N ILE A 79 -7.56 -3.28 -7.46
CA ILE A 79 -7.00 -1.94 -7.20
C ILE A 79 -5.48 -2.03 -7.10
N ALA A 80 -4.95 -2.94 -6.28
CA ALA A 80 -3.51 -3.11 -6.08
C ALA A 80 -2.80 -3.49 -7.40
N ARG A 81 -3.33 -4.45 -8.16
CA ARG A 81 -2.74 -4.88 -9.45
C ARG A 81 -2.74 -3.78 -10.50
N HIS A 82 -3.86 -3.09 -10.63
CA HIS A 82 -3.97 -2.00 -11.60
C HIS A 82 -3.02 -0.86 -11.25
N TYR A 83 -2.97 -0.48 -9.98
CA TYR A 83 -2.07 0.57 -9.50
C TYR A 83 -0.60 0.16 -9.63
N ALA A 84 -0.26 -1.10 -9.32
CA ALA A 84 1.09 -1.64 -9.52
C ALA A 84 1.54 -1.55 -10.98
N THR A 85 0.65 -1.84 -11.94
CA THR A 85 0.95 -1.71 -13.37
C THR A 85 1.23 -0.26 -13.76
N GLN A 86 0.41 0.69 -13.29
CA GLN A 86 0.62 2.10 -13.56
C GLN A 86 1.91 2.63 -12.92
N LEU A 87 2.16 2.27 -11.67
CA LEU A 87 3.36 2.67 -10.94
C LEU A 87 4.62 2.10 -11.58
N SER A 88 4.57 0.84 -12.00
CA SER A 88 5.68 0.21 -12.73
C SER A 88 5.96 0.94 -14.05
N ALA A 89 4.93 1.29 -14.82
CA ALA A 89 5.08 2.05 -16.06
C ALA A 89 5.64 3.46 -15.82
N ALA A 90 5.25 4.12 -14.73
CA ALA A 90 5.76 5.46 -14.39
C ALA A 90 7.21 5.44 -13.90
N LEU A 91 7.63 4.39 -13.18
CA LEU A 91 8.99 4.24 -12.66
C LEU A 91 9.96 3.61 -13.66
N GLY A 92 9.47 2.87 -14.65
CA GLY A 92 10.31 2.00 -15.48
C GLY A 92 10.92 0.82 -14.70
N LEU A 93 10.40 0.53 -13.51
CA LEU A 93 10.85 -0.52 -12.60
C LEU A 93 9.68 -1.42 -12.21
N PRO A 94 9.92 -2.69 -11.83
CA PRO A 94 8.85 -3.57 -11.40
C PRO A 94 8.13 -3.06 -10.14
N ALA A 95 6.80 -3.16 -10.14
CA ALA A 95 5.96 -2.97 -8.96
C ALA A 95 4.90 -4.07 -8.92
N PHE A 96 4.60 -4.56 -7.71
CA PHE A 96 3.82 -5.78 -7.49
C PHE A 96 2.74 -5.56 -6.44
N ALA A 97 1.54 -6.10 -6.66
CA ALA A 97 0.57 -6.19 -5.59
C ALA A 97 1.01 -7.25 -4.58
N LEU A 98 0.72 -7.06 -3.28
CA LEU A 98 1.05 -8.03 -2.23
C LEU A 98 0.55 -9.44 -2.56
N SER A 99 -0.68 -9.56 -3.08
CA SER A 99 -1.26 -10.85 -3.44
C SER A 99 -0.46 -11.59 -4.52
N ASP A 100 0.22 -10.86 -5.42
CA ASP A 100 1.07 -11.46 -6.45
C ASP A 100 2.41 -11.93 -5.88
N LEU A 101 2.99 -11.19 -4.93
CA LEU A 101 4.21 -11.59 -4.22
C LEU A 101 3.98 -12.85 -3.37
N ILE A 102 2.86 -12.90 -2.62
CA ILE A 102 2.49 -14.08 -1.84
C ILE A 102 2.33 -15.29 -2.76
N LEU A 103 1.66 -15.13 -3.91
CA LEU A 103 1.51 -16.24 -4.86
C LEU A 103 2.85 -16.70 -5.44
N ALA A 104 3.76 -15.77 -5.76
CA ALA A 104 5.08 -16.09 -6.27
C ALA A 104 5.92 -16.85 -5.22
N ASP A 105 5.94 -16.39 -3.98
CA ASP A 105 6.61 -17.03 -2.84
C ASP A 105 6.05 -18.44 -2.55
N ASN A 106 4.73 -18.61 -2.61
CA ASN A 106 4.08 -19.92 -2.43
C ASN A 106 4.23 -20.85 -3.65
N SER A 107 4.69 -20.32 -4.80
CA SER A 107 4.92 -21.10 -6.02
C SER A 107 6.35 -21.64 -6.15
N GLU A 108 7.19 -21.43 -5.14
CA GLU A 108 8.52 -22.04 -5.04
C GLU A 108 8.45 -23.54 -4.64
N TRP A 109 7.68 -24.35 -5.39
CA TRP A 109 7.66 -25.83 -5.33
C TRP A 109 7.34 -26.46 -6.69
#